data_AF-V7I156-F1
#
_entry.id   AF-V7I156-F1
#
_cell.length_a   1.000
_cell.length_b   1.000
_cell.length_c   1.000
_cell.angle_alpha   90.00
_cell.angle_beta   90.00
_cell.angle_gamma   90.00
#
_symmetry.space_group_name_H-M   'P 1'
#
loop_
_entity.id
_entity.type
_entity.pdbx_description
1 polymer ?
#
loop_
_entity_poly.entity_id
_entity_poly.type
_entity_poly.pdbx_seq_one_letter_code
_entity_poly.pdbx_strand_id
1 'polypeptide(L)' 'MNTKNQGYVMALVGSILLLYNALSYIFGWESRSSAFTILGLIFVIIGVN' A
#
# COMPACT_ATOMS: atom_id res chain seq x y z
N MET A 1 -0.02 -1.62 -22.18
CA MET A 1 0.85 -1.16 -21.07
C MET A 1 1.92 -2.21 -20.84
N ASN A 2 3.15 -1.80 -20.53
CA ASN A 2 4.25 -2.73 -20.21
C ASN A 2 4.00 -3.31 -18.81
N THR A 3 4.15 -4.63 -18.64
CA THR A 3 3.91 -5.35 -17.37
C THR A 3 4.81 -4.82 -16.25
N LYS A 4 6.03 -4.38 -16.57
CA LYS A 4 6.94 -3.71 -15.62
C LYS A 4 6.35 -2.43 -15.04
N ASN A 5 5.69 -1.63 -15.87
CA ASN A 5 5.06 -0.38 -15.42
C ASN A 5 3.86 -0.67 -14.51
N GLN A 6 3.14 -1.77 -14.75
CA GLN A 6 2.04 -2.20 -13.88
C GLN A 6 2.55 -2.65 -12.50
N GLY A 7 3.67 -3.38 -12.46
CA GLY A 7 4.33 -3.75 -11.20
C GLY A 7 4.73 -2.53 -10.37
N TYR A 8 5.41 -1.55 -10.97
CA TYR A 8 5.78 -0.32 -10.27
C TYR A 8 4.57 0.47 -9.75
N VAL A 9 3.48 0.53 -10.52
CA VAL A 9 2.24 1.17 -10.06
C VAL A 9 1.64 0.42 -8.87
N MET A 10 1.60 -0.91 -8.90
CA MET A 10 1.12 -1.70 -7.76
C MET A 10 1.99 -1.49 -6.52
N ALA A 11 3.32 -1.51 -6.66
CA ALA A 11 4.24 -1.28 -5.55
C ALA A 11 4.09 0.13 -4.94
N LEU A 12 3.89 1.14 -5.79
CA LEU A 12 3.66 2.52 -5.35
C LEU A 12 2.32 2.64 -4.60
N VAL A 13 1.23 2.09 -5.14
CA VAL A 13 -0.09 2.11 -4.49
C VAL A 13 -0.05 1.37 -3.15
N GLY A 14 0.59 0.20 -3.10
CA GLY A 14 0.75 -0.56 -1.87
C GLY A 14 1.52 0.23 -0.80
N SER A 15 2.60 0.90 -1.21
CA SER A 15 3.40 1.76 -0.31
C SER A 15 2.59 2.94 0.24
N ILE A 16 1.74 3.57 -0.59
CA ILE A 16 0.86 4.67 -0.16
C ILE A 16 -0.17 4.17 0.85
N LEU A 17 -0.76 2.98 0.65
CA LEU A 17 -1.71 2.39 1.60
C LEU A 17 -1.06 2.13 2.97
N LEU A 18 0.16 1.60 2.99
CA LEU A 18 0.93 1.41 4.22
C LEU A 18 1.22 2.72 4.92
N LEU A 19 1.68 3.73 4.17
CA LEU A 19 1.97 5.05 4.71
C LEU A 19 0.70 5.69 5.29
N TYR A 20 -0.41 5.69 4.54
CA TYR A 20 -1.68 6.25 5.00
C TYR A 20 -2.18 5.56 6.27
N ASN A 21 -2.08 4.23 6.35
CA ASN A 21 -2.48 3.51 7.55
C ASN A 21 -1.56 3.85 8.73
N ALA A 22 -0.24 3.91 8.52
CA ALA A 22 0.73 4.29 9.55
C ALA A 22 0.45 5.71 10.09
N LEU A 23 0.21 6.67 9.20
CA LEU A 23 -0.18 8.03 9.58
C LEU A 23 -1.52 8.05 10.32
N SER A 24 -2.47 7.22 9.91
CA SER A 24 -3.75 7.06 10.61
C SER A 24 -3.54 6.59 12.05
N TYR A 25 -2.59 5.68 12.29
CA TYR A 25 -2.21 5.24 13.65
C TYR A 25 -1.51 6.34 14.44
N ILE A 26 -0.59 7.08 13.83
CA ILE A 26 0.18 8.15 14.49
C ILE A 26 -0.71 9.33 14.88
N PHE A 27 -1.57 9.78 13.96
CA PHE A 27 -2.44 10.95 14.17
C PHE A 27 -3.82 10.59 14.74
N GLY A 28 -4.09 9.31 14.98
CA GLY A 28 -5.35 8.84 15.53
C GLY A 28 -6.56 9.02 14.61
N TRP A 29 -6.36 9.02 13.29
CA TRP A 29 -7.46 9.14 12.32
C TRP A 29 -8.45 7.96 12.45
N GLU A 30 -9.72 8.18 12.13
CA GLU A 30 -10.75 7.13 12.20
C GLU A 30 -10.50 5.99 11.20
N SER A 31 -9.77 6.28 10.12
CA SER A 31 -9.39 5.36 9.04
C SER A 31 -8.38 4.27 9.41
N ARG A 32 -8.03 4.09 10.69
CA ARG A 32 -7.12 3.02 11.15
C ARG A 32 -7.73 1.65 10.85
N SER A 33 -7.09 0.87 9.99
CA SER A 33 -7.58 -0.45 9.63
C SER A 33 -6.46 -1.42 9.31
N SER A 34 -6.50 -2.62 9.89
CA SER A 34 -5.59 -3.71 9.55
C SER A 34 -5.69 -4.11 8.07
N ALA A 35 -6.84 -3.87 7.43
CA ALA A 35 -7.04 -4.13 6.01
C ALA A 35 -6.10 -3.32 5.11
N PHE A 36 -5.81 -2.05 5.45
CA PHE A 36 -4.89 -1.23 4.66
C PHE A 36 -3.45 -1.74 4.74
N THR A 37 -3.03 -2.29 5.89
CA THR A 37 -1.72 -2.94 6.00
C THR A 37 -1.65 -4.19 5.14
N ILE A 38 -2.67 -5.06 5.23
CA ILE A 38 -2.70 -6.33 4.49
C ILE A 38 -2.70 -6.06 2.98
N LEU A 39 -3.58 -5.19 2.49
CA LEU A 39 -3.66 -4.83 1.08
C LEU A 39 -2.39 -4.13 0.59
N GLY A 40 -1.84 -3.21 1.42
CA GLY A 40 -0.59 -2.53 1.12
C GLY A 40 0.57 -3.48 0.91
N LEU A 41 0.74 -4.47 1.80
CA LEU A 41 1.78 -5.49 1.69
C LEU A 41 1.59 -6.37 0.44
N ILE A 42 0.36 -6.82 0.17
CA ILE A 42 0.06 -7.64 -1.02
C ILE A 42 0.45 -6.87 -2.30
N PHE A 43 0.08 -5.60 -2.39
CA PHE A 43 0.37 -4.77 -3.56
C PHE A 43 1.87 -4.49 -3.73
N VAL A 44 2.61 -4.28 -2.63
CA VAL A 44 4.07 -4.15 -2.66
C VAL A 44 4.72 -5.44 -3.14
N ILE A 45 4.34 -6.59 -2.59
CA ILE A 45 4.93 -7.89 -2.93
C ILE A 45 4.68 -8.22 -4.41
N ILE A 46 3.45 -8.06 -4.89
CA ILE A 46 3.11 -8.31 -6.30
C ILE A 46 3.82 -7.31 -7.23
N GLY A 47 3.95 -6.05 -6.81
CA GLY A 47 4.54 -5.02 -7.66
C GLY A 47 6.05 -5.12 -7.83
N VAL A 48 6.74 -5.76 -6.88
CA VAL A 48 8.21 -5.90 -6.87
C VAL A 48 8.66 -7.24 -7.47
N ASN A 49 7.79 -8.24 -7.54
CA ASN A 49 8.08 -9.60 -8.02
C ASN A 49 7.68 -9.80 -9.48
#